data_AF-A0A6N9A434-F1
#
_entry.id   AF-A0A6N9A434-F1
#
_cell.length_a   1.000
_cell.length_b   1.000
_cell.length_c   1.000
_cell.angle_alpha   90.00
_cell.angle_beta   90.00
_cell.angle_gamma   90.00
#
_symmetry.space_group_name_H-M   'P 1'
#
loop_
_entity.id
_entity.type
_entity.pdbx_description
1 polymer ?
#
loop_
_entity_poly.entity_id
_entity_poly.type
_entity_poly.pdbx_seq_one_letter_code
_entity_poly.pdbx_strand_id
1 'polypeptide(L)'
;MTDATGSSYAAALKQAEHELASHEERGQALRNTVDSLRALLALETPKAAPVSRPAPVKKARKPRKAQKPAKARKPRKAQKPAKMPRLRKPRRSAGAGHPPVGPNQYAGMGPTAAYRKFIAEFGTDDYTVPQIRDALVAGGVSSKSTTSLLTGLHSVRRRDEAKAQAAAAREAASK
;
A
#
# COMPACT_ATOMS: atom_id res chain seq x y z
N MET A 1 29.14 -55.55 -7.36
CA MET A 1 28.84 -54.22 -7.95
C MET A 1 27.57 -53.68 -7.29
N THR A 2 27.62 -53.07 -6.10
CA THR A 2 26.40 -52.62 -5.38
C THR A 2 26.57 -51.41 -4.45
N ASP A 3 27.56 -50.52 -4.66
CA ASP A 3 27.86 -49.48 -3.64
C ASP A 3 27.60 -48.02 -4.05
N ALA A 4 27.05 -47.78 -5.25
CA ALA A 4 26.79 -46.42 -5.71
C ALA A 4 25.43 -45.85 -5.25
N THR A 5 24.43 -46.71 -5.02
CA THR A 5 23.05 -46.29 -4.71
C THR A 5 22.79 -46.03 -3.23
N GLY A 6 23.53 -46.67 -2.31
CA GLY A 6 23.41 -46.41 -0.87
C GLY A 6 23.95 -45.04 -0.44
N SER A 7 25.00 -44.56 -1.12
CA SER A 7 25.65 -43.28 -0.82
C SER A 7 24.78 -42.06 -1.21
N SER A 8 24.08 -42.13 -2.34
CA SER A 8 23.19 -41.06 -2.79
C SER A 8 21.93 -40.93 -1.94
N TYR A 9 21.38 -42.05 -1.45
CA TYR A 9 20.21 -42.03 -0.56
C TYR A 9 20.56 -41.43 0.82
N ALA A 10 21.72 -41.77 1.38
CA ALA A 10 22.18 -41.20 2.64
C ALA A 10 22.46 -39.68 2.54
N ALA A 11 22.97 -39.22 1.40
CA ALA A 11 23.15 -37.79 1.14
C ALA A 11 21.80 -37.06 0.99
N ALA A 12 20.84 -37.67 0.29
CA ALA A 12 19.50 -37.11 0.13
C ALA A 12 18.75 -36.99 1.46
N LEU A 13 18.88 -37.97 2.36
CA LEU A 13 18.30 -37.90 3.71
C LEU A 13 18.87 -36.74 4.53
N LYS A 14 20.20 -36.56 4.53
CA LYS A 14 20.84 -35.44 5.24
C LYS A 14 20.42 -34.08 4.68
N GLN A 15 20.22 -34.00 3.36
CA GLN A 15 19.73 -32.78 2.73
C GLN A 15 18.28 -32.50 3.14
N ALA A 16 17.41 -33.51 3.16
CA ALA A 16 16.03 -33.37 3.59
C ALA A 16 15.91 -32.94 5.06
N GLU A 17 16.77 -33.48 5.95
CA GLU A 17 16.83 -33.06 7.36
C GLU A 17 17.23 -31.59 7.51
N HIS A 18 18.23 -31.14 6.75
CA HIS A 18 18.66 -29.74 6.75
C HIS A 18 17.57 -28.81 6.21
N GLU A 19 16.88 -29.21 5.15
CA GLU A 19 15.74 -28.46 4.61
C GLU A 19 14.61 -28.37 5.64
N LEU A 20 14.30 -29.45 6.35
CA LEU A 20 13.28 -29.48 7.39
C LEU A 20 13.64 -28.53 8.55
N ALA A 21 14.88 -28.56 9.03
CA ALA A 21 15.37 -27.62 10.04
C ALA A 21 15.26 -26.16 9.57
N SER A 22 15.61 -25.87 8.31
CA SER A 22 15.44 -24.53 7.71
C SER A 22 13.96 -24.10 7.62
N HIS A 23 13.05 -25.06 7.39
CA HIS A 23 11.61 -24.78 7.37
C HIS A 23 11.06 -24.51 8.77
N GLU A 24 11.55 -25.22 9.80
CA GLU A 24 11.19 -24.98 11.20
C GLU A 24 11.66 -23.61 11.69
N GLU A 25 12.89 -23.21 11.36
CA GLU A 25 13.42 -21.88 11.69
C GLU A 25 12.58 -20.78 11.05
N ARG A 26 12.24 -20.94 9.75
CA ARG A 26 11.34 -20.02 9.04
C ARG A 26 9.95 -19.99 9.69
N GLY A 27 9.42 -21.14 10.12
CA GLY A 27 8.16 -21.23 10.84
C GLY A 27 8.19 -20.48 12.18
N GLN A 28 9.30 -20.58 12.91
CA GLN A 28 9.47 -19.87 14.17
C GLN A 28 9.58 -18.35 13.96
N ALA A 29 10.31 -17.90 12.95
CA ALA A 29 10.38 -16.50 12.59
C ALA A 29 8.98 -15.95 12.25
N LEU A 30 8.17 -16.70 11.49
CA LEU A 30 6.80 -16.30 11.18
C LEU A 30 5.93 -16.18 12.44
N ARG A 31 6.00 -17.15 13.37
CA ARG A 31 5.29 -17.08 14.65
C ARG A 31 5.65 -15.81 15.43
N ASN A 32 6.95 -15.52 15.56
CA ASN A 32 7.43 -14.31 16.25
C ASN A 32 6.91 -13.02 15.58
N THR A 33 6.84 -12.97 14.25
CA THR A 33 6.27 -11.80 13.56
C THR A 33 4.77 -11.64 13.80
N VAL A 34 4.01 -12.74 13.83
CA VAL A 34 2.57 -12.71 14.14
C VAL A 34 2.33 -12.22 15.57
N ASP A 35 3.14 -12.67 16.53
CA ASP A 35 3.03 -12.24 17.92
C ASP A 35 3.39 -10.76 18.09
N SER A 36 4.42 -10.29 17.38
CA SER A 36 4.78 -8.86 17.34
C SER A 36 3.64 -8.00 16.77
N LEU A 37 2.99 -8.45 15.69
CA LEU A 37 1.84 -7.74 15.11
C LEU A 37 0.63 -7.74 16.06
N ARG A 38 0.38 -8.85 16.77
CA ARG A 38 -0.68 -8.91 17.80
C ARG A 38 -0.42 -7.93 18.94
N ALA A 39 0.83 -7.82 19.39
CA ALA A 39 1.21 -6.87 20.43
C ALA A 39 1.00 -5.42 20.00
N LEU A 40 1.36 -5.07 18.76
CA LEU A 40 1.11 -3.74 18.20
C LEU A 40 -0.40 -3.46 18.07
N LEU A 41 -1.19 -4.43 17.63
CA LEU A 41 -2.64 -4.29 17.53
C LEU A 41 -3.29 -4.06 18.91
N ALA A 42 -2.79 -4.71 19.96
CA ALA A 42 -3.28 -4.53 21.33
C ALA A 42 -2.98 -3.12 21.87
N LEU A 43 -1.88 -2.49 21.43
CA LEU A 43 -1.55 -1.11 21.75
C LEU A 43 -2.39 -0.10 20.95
N GLU A 44 -2.76 -0.43 19.72
CA GLU A 44 -3.61 0.41 18.86
C GLU A 44 -5.09 0.42 19.25
N THR A 45 -5.56 -0.51 20.07
CA THR A 45 -6.90 -0.39 20.66
C THR A 45 -6.84 0.54 21.87
N PRO A 46 -7.26 1.82 21.79
CA PRO A 46 -7.54 2.56 23.01
C PRO A 46 -8.63 1.78 23.74
N LYS A 47 -8.32 1.33 24.95
CA LYS A 47 -9.30 0.86 25.93
C LYS A 47 -10.38 1.94 26.02
N ALA A 48 -11.50 1.73 25.34
CA ALA A 48 -12.56 2.72 25.24
C ALA A 48 -13.05 3.01 26.66
N ALA A 49 -12.62 4.16 27.20
CA ALA A 49 -13.27 4.72 28.37
C ALA A 49 -14.76 4.86 28.04
N PRO A 50 -15.67 4.47 28.94
CA PRO A 50 -17.10 4.53 28.65
C PRO A 50 -17.46 6.00 28.37
N VAL A 51 -17.77 6.30 27.12
CA VAL A 51 -18.26 7.61 26.70
C VAL A 51 -19.61 7.80 27.39
N SER A 52 -19.61 8.58 28.47
CA SER A 52 -20.80 9.15 29.09
C SER A 52 -21.62 9.83 28.00
N ARG A 53 -22.74 9.21 27.62
CA ARG A 53 -23.69 9.79 26.66
C ARG A 53 -24.51 10.87 27.38
N PRO A 54 -24.53 12.12 26.91
CA PRO A 54 -25.48 13.09 27.42
C PRO A 54 -26.91 12.65 27.03
N ALA A 55 -27.86 12.83 27.96
CA ALA A 55 -29.24 12.37 27.83
C ALA A 55 -29.96 12.94 26.59
N PRO A 56 -30.91 12.19 25.98
CA PRO A 56 -31.62 12.64 24.79
C PRO A 56 -32.59 13.77 25.11
N VAL A 57 -32.35 14.95 24.53
CA VAL A 57 -33.25 16.11 24.63
C VAL A 57 -34.51 15.85 23.80
N LYS A 58 -35.68 15.95 24.45
CA LYS A 58 -37.01 15.73 23.86
C LYS A 58 -37.28 16.74 22.74
N LYS A 59 -37.56 16.27 21.52
CA LYS A 59 -37.95 17.10 20.37
C LYS A 59 -39.31 17.78 20.61
N ALA A 60 -39.35 19.10 20.48
CA ALA A 60 -40.57 19.89 20.47
C ALA A 60 -41.41 19.61 19.20
N ARG A 61 -42.72 19.50 19.39
CA ARG A 61 -43.78 19.21 18.39
C ARG A 61 -43.92 20.35 17.37
N LYS A 62 -44.11 19.99 16.09
CA LYS A 62 -44.57 20.91 15.01
C LYS A 62 -46.04 21.29 15.18
N PRO A 63 -46.47 22.52 14.84
CA PRO A 63 -47.86 22.79 14.46
C PRO A 63 -48.09 22.48 12.97
N ARG A 64 -49.35 22.17 12.64
CA ARG A 64 -49.83 21.53 11.41
C ARG A 64 -50.75 22.50 10.65
N LYS A 65 -50.93 22.24 9.34
CA LYS A 65 -51.90 22.79 8.34
C LYS A 65 -51.38 23.99 7.52
N ALA A 66 -51.71 24.19 6.24
CA ALA A 66 -52.39 23.41 5.19
C ALA A 66 -52.17 24.13 3.84
N GLN A 67 -52.16 23.38 2.73
CA GLN A 67 -52.84 23.65 1.45
C GLN A 67 -52.15 22.93 0.27
N LYS A 68 -52.92 22.05 -0.38
CA LYS A 68 -52.83 21.66 -1.81
C LYS A 68 -54.06 22.32 -2.48
N PRO A 69 -54.07 22.69 -3.78
CA PRO A 69 -53.93 21.79 -4.95
C PRO A 69 -53.07 22.46 -6.07
N ALA A 70 -52.81 21.97 -7.28
CA ALA A 70 -53.52 21.07 -8.18
C ALA A 70 -52.56 20.42 -9.20
N LYS A 71 -53.05 19.36 -9.85
CA LYS A 71 -52.41 18.59 -10.94
C LYS A 71 -52.29 19.43 -12.22
N ALA A 72 -51.17 19.30 -12.93
CA ALA A 72 -51.11 19.49 -14.38
C ALA A 72 -50.25 18.39 -15.02
N ARG A 73 -50.71 17.91 -16.17
CA ARG A 73 -50.38 16.66 -16.85
C ARG A 73 -49.00 16.69 -17.54
N LYS A 74 -48.41 15.50 -17.75
CA LYS A 74 -47.31 15.26 -18.71
C LYS A 74 -47.78 15.51 -20.16
N PRO A 75 -46.85 15.72 -21.11
CA PRO A 75 -46.61 14.66 -22.08
C PRO A 75 -45.13 14.40 -22.44
N ARG A 76 -44.91 13.22 -23.04
CA ARG A 76 -43.64 12.66 -23.54
C ARG A 76 -43.16 13.35 -24.82
N LYS A 77 -41.83 13.33 -25.00
CA LYS A 77 -41.03 13.07 -26.23
C LYS A 77 -40.02 14.19 -26.45
N ALA A 78 -38.73 13.86 -26.42
CA ALA A 78 -37.82 14.02 -27.54
C ALA A 78 -36.38 13.78 -27.10
N GLN A 79 -35.63 13.14 -27.99
CA GLN A 79 -34.19 13.26 -28.18
C GLN A 79 -33.30 12.62 -27.12
N LYS A 80 -32.76 11.46 -27.49
CA LYS A 80 -31.39 11.08 -27.13
C LYS A 80 -30.46 12.16 -27.68
N PRO A 81 -29.61 12.81 -26.87
CA PRO A 81 -28.41 13.44 -27.38
C PRO A 81 -27.25 12.46 -27.22
N ALA A 82 -26.54 12.29 -28.33
CA ALA A 82 -25.16 11.85 -28.50
C ALA A 82 -24.43 11.17 -27.33
N LYS A 83 -23.76 10.06 -27.66
CA LYS A 83 -22.55 9.59 -26.95
C LYS A 83 -21.59 10.77 -26.79
N MET A 84 -21.69 11.50 -25.68
CA MET A 84 -20.62 12.37 -25.27
C MET A 84 -19.45 11.45 -24.92
N PRO A 85 -18.22 11.72 -25.41
CA PRO A 85 -17.05 11.11 -24.79
C PRO A 85 -17.17 11.47 -23.32
N ARG A 86 -17.27 10.46 -22.44
CA ARG A 86 -17.24 10.69 -21.00
C ARG A 86 -16.06 11.60 -20.78
N LEU A 87 -16.32 12.85 -20.42
CA LEU A 87 -15.31 13.79 -19.98
C LEU A 87 -14.62 13.02 -18.87
N ARG A 88 -13.43 12.48 -19.16
CA ARG A 88 -12.63 11.79 -18.16
C ARG A 88 -12.56 12.81 -17.05
N LYS A 89 -13.15 12.48 -15.90
CA LYS A 89 -13.05 13.31 -14.70
C LYS A 89 -11.61 13.81 -14.67
N PRO A 90 -11.35 15.12 -14.54
CA PRO A 90 -9.98 15.57 -14.38
C PRO A 90 -9.39 14.69 -13.29
N ARG A 91 -8.36 13.92 -13.66
CA ARG A 91 -7.58 13.12 -12.71
C ARG A 91 -7.31 14.07 -11.58
N ARG A 92 -7.85 13.75 -10.39
CA ARG A 92 -7.78 14.55 -9.16
C ARG A 92 -6.54 15.41 -9.23
N SER A 93 -6.74 16.70 -9.46
CA SER A 93 -5.66 17.67 -9.38
C SER A 93 -4.90 17.40 -8.10
N ALA A 94 -3.58 17.46 -8.20
CA ALA A 94 -2.61 17.28 -7.14
C ALA A 94 -2.92 18.22 -5.95
N GLY A 95 -3.89 17.83 -5.13
CA GLY A 95 -4.23 18.50 -3.90
C GLY A 95 -3.21 18.06 -2.86
N ALA A 96 -2.26 18.95 -2.57
CA ALA A 96 -1.38 18.96 -1.41
C ALA A 96 -0.78 17.59 -1.02
N GLY A 97 0.39 17.26 -1.59
CA GLY A 97 1.19 16.10 -1.16
C GLY A 97 1.50 15.08 -2.25
N HIS A 98 1.11 15.33 -3.50
CA HIS A 98 1.62 14.55 -4.63
C HIS A 98 2.84 15.26 -5.23
N PRO A 99 3.96 14.55 -5.43
CA PRO A 99 5.17 15.15 -5.99
C PRO A 99 4.91 15.62 -7.43
N PRO A 100 5.49 16.76 -7.85
CA PRO A 100 5.27 17.33 -9.17
C PRO A 100 6.08 16.58 -10.23
N VAL A 101 5.64 15.37 -10.57
CA VAL A 101 6.26 14.56 -11.63
C VAL A 101 5.59 14.83 -12.97
N GLY A 102 6.38 15.30 -13.94
CA GLY A 102 5.93 15.54 -15.30
C GLY A 102 5.67 14.24 -16.07
N PRO A 103 4.79 14.24 -17.08
CA PRO A 103 4.63 13.07 -17.94
C PRO A 103 5.96 12.70 -18.61
N ASN A 104 6.28 11.41 -18.64
CA ASN A 104 7.50 10.84 -19.22
C ASN A 104 8.84 11.17 -18.52
N GLN A 105 8.84 11.80 -17.35
CA GLN A 105 10.07 12.13 -16.59
C GLN A 105 10.92 10.90 -16.26
N TYR A 106 10.30 9.72 -16.17
CA TYR A 106 10.94 8.44 -15.90
C TYR A 106 10.67 7.41 -17.02
N ALA A 107 10.28 7.85 -18.22
CA ALA A 107 10.01 6.96 -19.34
C ALA A 107 11.27 6.15 -19.69
N GLY A 108 11.10 4.85 -19.92
CA GLY A 108 12.20 3.92 -20.21
C GLY A 108 13.05 3.52 -18.99
N MET A 109 12.82 4.10 -17.81
CA MET A 109 13.52 3.70 -16.59
C MET A 109 12.85 2.50 -15.91
N GLY A 110 13.69 1.61 -15.38
CA GLY A 110 13.22 0.55 -14.49
C GLY A 110 12.70 1.11 -13.16
N PRO A 111 11.78 0.40 -12.47
CA PRO A 111 11.16 0.84 -11.22
C PRO A 111 12.15 1.30 -10.14
N THR A 112 13.24 0.56 -9.96
CA THR A 112 14.28 0.85 -8.96
C THR A 112 15.05 2.13 -9.30
N ALA A 113 15.41 2.31 -10.58
CA ALA A 113 16.15 3.49 -11.02
C ALA A 113 15.28 4.75 -10.90
N ALA A 114 14.02 4.64 -11.31
CA ALA A 114 13.06 5.73 -11.19
C ALA A 114 12.80 6.10 -9.72
N TYR A 115 12.68 5.11 -8.82
CA TYR A 115 12.57 5.35 -7.38
C TYR A 115 13.79 6.09 -6.82
N ARG A 116 15.01 5.66 -7.13
CA ARG A 116 16.22 6.32 -6.63
C ARG A 116 16.35 7.75 -7.13
N LYS A 117 16.02 7.98 -8.41
CA LYS A 117 16.00 9.32 -9.00
C LYS A 117 14.94 10.20 -8.32
N PHE A 118 13.75 9.64 -8.09
CA PHE A 118 12.67 10.32 -7.36
C PHE A 118 13.10 10.73 -5.95
N ILE A 119 13.71 9.82 -5.18
CA ILE A 119 14.20 10.11 -3.83
C ILE A 119 15.31 11.17 -3.85
N ALA A 120 16.19 11.16 -4.84
CA ALA A 120 17.22 12.18 -4.99
C ALA A 120 16.65 13.57 -5.33
N GLU A 121 15.55 13.63 -6.08
CA GLU A 121 14.89 14.88 -6.49
C GLU A 121 13.98 15.46 -5.41
N PHE A 122 13.29 14.59 -4.66
CA PHE A 122 12.15 14.99 -3.82
C PHE A 122 12.27 14.55 -2.35
N GLY A 123 13.30 13.79 -1.97
CA GLY A 123 13.47 13.27 -0.62
C GLY A 123 12.58 12.06 -0.28
N THR A 124 12.97 11.31 0.75
CA THR A 124 12.22 10.15 1.29
C THR A 124 11.10 10.51 2.25
N ASP A 125 11.22 11.64 2.94
CA ASP A 125 10.41 11.92 4.13
C ASP A 125 9.11 12.67 3.79
N ASP A 126 9.08 13.30 2.62
CA ASP A 126 7.96 14.12 2.16
C ASP A 126 6.83 13.30 1.52
N TYR A 127 7.09 12.03 1.17
CA TYR A 127 6.18 11.22 0.36
C TYR A 127 6.03 9.78 0.86
N THR A 128 4.78 9.33 0.95
CA THR A 128 4.44 7.93 1.25
C THR A 128 4.68 7.02 0.04
N VAL A 129 4.97 5.74 0.27
CA VAL A 129 5.21 4.77 -0.83
C VAL A 129 4.07 4.72 -1.86
N PRO A 130 2.77 4.77 -1.47
CA PRO A 130 1.68 4.89 -2.44
C PRO A 130 1.73 6.18 -3.27
N GLN A 131 2.10 7.32 -2.69
CA GLN A 131 2.24 8.59 -3.41
C GLN A 131 3.40 8.52 -4.41
N ILE A 132 4.53 7.93 -4.01
CA ILE A 132 5.69 7.72 -4.89
C ILE A 132 5.31 6.83 -6.06
N ARG A 133 4.62 5.70 -5.81
CA ARG A 133 4.11 4.83 -6.88
C ARG A 133 3.29 5.60 -7.90
N ASP A 134 2.34 6.38 -7.44
CA ASP A 134 1.46 7.17 -8.30
C ASP A 134 2.22 8.22 -9.12
N ALA A 135 3.25 8.82 -8.52
CA ALA A 135 4.17 9.71 -9.20
C ALA A 135 4.97 9.00 -10.29
N LEU A 136 5.53 7.83 -9.99
CA LEU A 136 6.29 7.03 -10.95
C LEU A 136 5.41 6.56 -12.12
N VAL A 137 4.16 6.16 -11.84
CA VAL A 137 3.18 5.82 -12.89
C VAL A 137 2.82 7.05 -13.72
N ALA A 138 2.66 8.23 -13.11
CA ALA A 138 2.43 9.47 -13.83
C ALA A 138 3.64 9.87 -14.70
N GLY A 139 4.85 9.60 -14.21
CA GLY A 139 6.12 9.82 -14.92
C GLY A 139 6.45 8.80 -16.00
N GLY A 140 5.59 7.81 -16.24
CA GLY A 140 5.73 6.86 -17.35
C GLY A 140 6.60 5.63 -17.05
N VAL A 141 6.80 5.28 -15.77
CA VAL A 141 7.50 4.03 -15.41
C VAL A 141 6.69 2.83 -15.87
N SER A 142 7.34 1.91 -16.59
CA SER A 142 6.71 0.65 -16.99
C SER A 142 6.81 -0.37 -15.84
N SER A 143 5.66 -0.95 -15.49
CA SER A 143 5.59 -2.06 -14.54
C SER A 143 4.52 -3.04 -14.97
N LYS A 144 4.74 -4.33 -14.67
CA LYS A 144 3.79 -5.41 -14.98
C LYS A 144 2.46 -5.24 -14.25
N SER A 145 2.51 -4.70 -13.03
CA SER A 145 1.30 -4.39 -12.25
C SER A 145 1.59 -3.34 -11.17
N THR A 146 0.52 -2.69 -10.71
CA THR A 146 0.55 -1.75 -9.59
C THR A 146 1.10 -2.40 -8.31
N THR A 147 0.69 -3.64 -8.03
CA THR A 147 1.15 -4.41 -6.89
C THR A 147 2.64 -4.74 -7.00
N SER A 148 3.10 -5.18 -8.17
CA SER A 148 4.51 -5.48 -8.41
C SER A 148 5.39 -4.24 -8.22
N LEU A 149 4.91 -3.07 -8.65
CA LEU A 149 5.60 -1.80 -8.43
C LEU A 149 5.71 -1.49 -6.94
N LEU A 150 4.60 -1.56 -6.19
CA LEU A 150 4.60 -1.31 -4.75
C LEU A 150 5.52 -2.26 -3.98
N THR A 151 5.45 -3.57 -4.25
CA THR A 151 6.33 -4.55 -3.63
C THR A 151 7.81 -4.26 -3.95
N GLY A 152 8.09 -3.86 -5.19
CA GLY A 152 9.42 -3.42 -5.61
C GLY A 152 9.91 -2.22 -4.81
N LEU A 153 9.08 -1.18 -4.66
CA LEU A 153 9.42 0.02 -3.91
C LEU A 153 9.71 -0.28 -2.43
N HIS A 154 8.88 -1.10 -1.78
CA HIS A 154 9.12 -1.53 -0.40
C HIS A 154 10.41 -2.33 -0.24
N SER A 155 10.75 -3.18 -1.22
CA SER A 155 11.98 -3.96 -1.21
C SER A 155 13.22 -3.06 -1.33
N VAL A 156 13.19 -2.09 -2.25
CA VAL A 156 14.30 -1.14 -2.44
C VAL A 156 14.49 -0.28 -1.19
N ARG A 157 13.41 0.25 -0.63
CA ARG A 157 13.45 1.06 0.61
C ARG A 157 14.08 0.29 1.77
N ARG A 158 13.63 -0.94 2.04
CA ARG A 158 14.23 -1.77 3.11
C ARG A 158 15.71 -2.05 2.89
N ARG A 159 16.12 -2.29 1.64
CA ARG A 159 17.52 -2.52 1.31
C ARG A 159 18.37 -1.27 1.53
N ASP A 160 17.87 -0.10 1.15
CA ASP A 160 18.58 1.16 1.32
C ASP A 160 18.66 1.55 2.82
N GLU A 161 17.58 1.32 3.60
CA GLU A 161 17.57 1.48 5.07
C GLU A 161 18.57 0.53 5.76
N ALA A 162 18.59 -0.75 5.38
CA ALA A 162 19.55 -1.72 5.92
C ALA A 162 21.01 -1.33 5.58
N LYS A 163 21.25 -0.78 4.38
CA LYS A 163 22.57 -0.29 3.98
C LYS A 163 22.98 0.94 4.81
N ALA A 164 22.06 1.85 5.07
CA ALA A 164 22.30 3.01 5.93
C ALA A 164 22.61 2.60 7.38
N GLN A 165 21.85 1.65 7.93
CA GLN A 165 22.11 1.08 9.26
C GLN A 165 23.46 0.38 9.35
N ALA A 166 23.83 -0.40 8.34
CA ALA A 166 25.14 -1.06 8.29
C ALA A 166 26.30 -0.05 8.19
N ALA A 167 26.11 1.06 7.45
CA ALA A 167 27.10 2.14 7.40
C ALA A 167 27.24 2.84 8.77
N ALA A 168 26.12 3.17 9.41
CA ALA A 168 26.11 3.77 10.74
C ALA A 168 26.74 2.85 11.81
N ALA A 169 26.47 1.54 11.74
CA ALA A 169 27.08 0.55 12.63
C ALA A 169 28.61 0.45 12.44
N ARG A 170 29.10 0.59 11.20
CA ARG A 170 30.55 0.61 10.92
C ARG A 170 31.22 1.87 11.45
N GLU A 171 30.58 3.03 11.29
CA GLU A 171 31.10 4.29 11.86
C GLU A 171 31.06 4.31 13.39
N ALA A 172 30.05 3.68 13.99
CA ALA A 172 29.97 3.50 15.44
C ALA A 172 31.03 2.52 15.95
N ALA A 173 31.39 1.50 15.17
CA ALA A 173 32.45 0.54 15.51
C ALA A 173 33.87 1.08 15.24
N SER A 174 34.01 2.17 14.48
CA SER A 174 35.30 2.82 14.20
C SER A 174 35.60 4.00 15.14
N LYS A 175 34.73 4.29 16.10
CA LYS A 175 34.93 5.29 17.17
C LYS A 175 35.17 4.57 18.49
#